data_AF-A0AA42RD94-F1
#
_entry.id   AF-A0AA42RD94-F1
#
_cell.length_a   1.000
_cell.length_b   1.000
_cell.length_c   1.000
_cell.angle_alpha   90.00
_cell.angle_beta   90.00
_cell.angle_gamma   90.00
#
_symmetry.space_group_name_H-M   'P 1'
#
loop_
_entity.id
_entity.type
_entity.pdbx_description
1 polymer ?
#
loop_
_entity_poly.entity_id
_entity_poly.type
_entity_poly.pdbx_seq_one_letter_code
_entity_poly.pdbx_strand_id
1 'polypeptide(L)'
;MSNVNYLPPKALRRLLSDQCQQSGIDGVDVLLYAVIGEWLCRRYGSTEDWSLPEEAVTWLAAESGFKEDQRVKATYIAKLICDYHAGRKSAHCPIFTITCDCGRQVSRKGQDAHRYPMYRCICGRSCGYHKGDGWPLGLMADREARRWRGILHQAYDQLCEQWRIDNKRGYVKLAALLGVPLHQCHFSLVVEVNRAKEIRNIMQEEIDRIQSEGQGVGGVSQQLSLVP
;
A
#
# COMPACT_ATOMS: atom_id res chain seq x y z
N MET A 1 3.78 15.63 -11.97
CA MET A 1 4.87 14.68 -12.28
C MET A 1 4.95 13.62 -11.19
N SER A 2 4.12 12.58 -11.27
CA SER A 2 4.11 11.47 -10.30
C SER A 2 5.11 10.40 -10.74
N ASN A 3 6.27 10.37 -10.07
CA ASN A 3 7.35 9.47 -10.41
C ASN A 3 6.97 8.01 -10.05
N VAL A 4 6.85 7.15 -11.06
CA VAL A 4 6.36 5.75 -10.97
C VAL A 4 7.28 4.86 -10.10
N ASN A 5 8.46 5.37 -9.71
CA ASN A 5 9.47 4.65 -8.92
C ASN A 5 9.90 5.39 -7.66
N TYR A 6 9.03 6.23 -7.09
CA TYR A 6 9.41 6.99 -5.90
C TYR A 6 9.70 6.10 -4.69
N LEU A 7 10.94 6.15 -4.22
CA LEU A 7 11.36 5.50 -2.98
C LEU A 7 11.80 6.59 -2.00
N PRO A 8 11.22 6.66 -0.78
CA PRO A 8 11.62 7.64 0.20
C PRO A 8 13.10 7.53 0.60
N PRO A 9 13.74 8.64 1.02
CA PRO A 9 15.12 8.69 1.45
C PRO A 9 15.49 7.57 2.41
N LYS A 10 16.63 6.92 2.15
CA LYS A 10 17.10 5.78 2.96
C LYS A 10 17.32 6.19 4.43
N ALA A 11 17.83 7.40 4.68
CA ALA A 11 18.05 7.92 6.02
C ALA A 11 16.74 8.02 6.82
N LEU A 12 15.70 8.63 6.24
CA LEU A 12 14.38 8.71 6.88
C LEU A 12 13.74 7.33 7.12
N ARG A 13 13.83 6.42 6.14
CA ARG A 13 13.34 5.04 6.32
C ARG A 13 14.04 4.34 7.48
N ARG A 14 15.35 4.53 7.61
CA ARG A 14 16.15 3.97 8.72
C ARG A 14 15.74 4.58 10.05
N LEU A 15 15.63 5.90 10.12
CA LEU A 15 15.18 6.62 11.32
C LEU A 15 13.86 6.05 11.85
N LEU A 16 12.85 5.96 10.99
CA LEU A 16 11.53 5.45 11.36
C LEU A 16 11.56 3.96 11.74
N SER A 17 12.34 3.15 11.02
CA SER A 17 12.52 1.73 11.35
C SER A 17 13.17 1.55 12.72
N ASP A 18 14.24 2.29 12.98
CA ASP A 18 14.99 2.24 14.24
C ASP A 18 14.09 2.70 15.39
N GLN A 19 13.31 3.77 15.21
CA GLN A 19 12.38 4.26 16.23
C GLN A 19 11.28 3.24 16.55
N CYS A 20 10.67 2.63 15.54
CA CYS A 20 9.67 1.58 15.72
C CYS A 20 10.27 0.40 16.50
N GLN A 21 11.47 -0.06 16.13
CA GLN A 21 12.17 -1.15 16.80
C GLN A 21 12.46 -0.82 18.27
N GLN A 22 13.03 0.35 18.56
CA GLN A 22 13.35 0.79 19.92
C GLN A 22 12.10 0.92 20.81
N SER A 23 10.95 1.18 20.19
CA SER A 23 9.67 1.37 20.86
C SER A 23 8.82 0.10 20.94
N GLY A 24 9.29 -1.03 20.40
CA GLY A 24 8.52 -2.28 20.38
C GLY A 24 7.29 -2.24 19.45
N ILE A 25 7.33 -1.38 18.42
CA ILE A 25 6.27 -1.23 17.41
C ILE A 25 6.64 -2.10 16.20
N ASP A 26 5.87 -3.14 15.95
CA ASP A 26 6.05 -4.06 14.81
C ASP A 26 4.84 -4.05 13.88
N GLY A 27 4.91 -4.75 12.73
CA GLY A 27 3.74 -4.93 11.87
C GLY A 27 3.16 -3.66 11.22
N VAL A 28 4.01 -2.64 11.00
CA VAL A 28 3.69 -1.36 10.35
C VAL A 28 4.27 -1.26 8.93
N ASP A 29 3.76 -0.32 8.12
CA ASP A 29 4.32 0.02 6.81
C ASP A 29 5.30 1.19 6.90
N VAL A 30 6.58 0.88 7.13
CA VAL A 30 7.66 1.88 7.24
C VAL A 30 7.87 2.66 5.93
N LEU A 31 7.57 2.07 4.76
CA LEU A 31 7.69 2.80 3.49
C LEU A 31 6.66 3.90 3.42
N LEU A 32 5.40 3.59 3.73
CA LEU A 32 4.34 4.59 3.79
C LEU A 32 4.61 5.63 4.88
N TYR A 33 5.17 5.22 6.02
CA TYR A 33 5.58 6.18 7.04
C TYR A 33 6.63 7.16 6.51
N ALA A 34 7.62 6.67 5.79
CA ALA A 34 8.67 7.53 5.22
C ALA A 34 8.14 8.44 4.11
N VAL A 35 7.16 8.03 3.31
CA VAL A 35 6.49 8.93 2.34
C VAL A 35 5.85 10.11 3.06
N ILE A 36 5.10 9.86 4.12
CA ILE A 36 4.41 10.91 4.88
C ILE A 36 5.40 11.74 5.69
N GLY A 37 6.38 11.09 6.33
CA GLY A 37 7.45 11.73 7.07
C GLY A 37 8.26 12.68 6.20
N GLU A 38 8.54 12.31 4.95
CA GLU A 38 9.24 13.20 4.03
C GLU A 38 8.39 14.41 3.66
N TRP A 39 7.10 14.22 3.39
CA TRP A 39 6.19 15.33 3.16
C TRP A 39 6.14 16.28 4.36
N LEU A 40 6.10 15.74 5.59
CA LEU A 40 6.12 16.51 6.82
C LEU A 40 7.43 17.31 6.96
N CYS A 41 8.59 16.66 6.85
CA CYS A 41 9.90 17.31 6.98
C CYS A 41 10.11 18.39 5.91
N ARG A 42 9.71 18.13 4.65
CA ARG A 42 9.79 19.13 3.58
C ARG A 42 8.92 20.36 3.84
N ARG A 43 7.83 20.21 4.57
CA ARG A 43 6.83 21.26 4.77
C ARG A 43 7.01 22.02 6.08
N TYR A 44 7.45 21.34 7.14
CA TYR A 44 7.42 21.86 8.51
C TYR A 44 8.75 21.72 9.25
N GLY A 45 9.77 21.09 8.67
CA GLY A 45 11.01 20.79 9.37
C GLY A 45 12.23 20.81 8.45
N SER A 46 13.17 19.89 8.69
CA SER A 46 14.44 19.81 7.98
C SER A 46 14.56 18.50 7.20
N THR A 47 15.12 18.57 5.99
CA THR A 47 15.45 17.41 5.16
C THR A 47 16.92 16.99 5.26
N GLU A 48 17.74 17.73 5.98
CA GLU A 48 19.16 17.38 6.18
C GLU A 48 19.31 16.23 7.19
N ASP A 49 18.54 16.30 8.27
CA ASP A 49 18.53 15.36 9.39
C ASP A 49 17.15 14.70 9.62
N TRP A 50 16.16 15.04 8.79
CA TRP A 50 14.78 14.54 8.90
C TRP A 50 14.15 14.82 10.26
N SER A 51 14.24 16.07 10.73
CA SER A 51 13.66 16.52 11.98
C SER A 51 12.39 17.37 11.77
N LEU A 52 11.60 17.48 12.84
CA LEU A 52 10.41 18.32 12.95
C LEU A 52 10.45 19.05 14.28
N PRO A 53 9.96 20.30 14.36
CA PRO A 53 9.82 20.98 15.64
C PRO A 53 8.69 20.31 16.45
N GLU A 54 8.80 20.24 17.78
CA GLU A 54 7.83 19.48 18.62
C GLU A 54 6.39 20.01 18.48
N GLU A 55 6.24 21.32 18.31
CA GLU A 55 5.00 22.04 18.00
C GLU A 55 4.28 21.54 16.74
N ALA A 56 4.98 20.93 15.77
CA ALA A 56 4.34 20.34 14.60
C ALA A 56 3.33 19.25 14.98
N VAL A 57 3.59 18.50 16.07
CA VAL A 57 2.64 17.49 16.58
C VAL A 57 1.33 18.15 17.02
N THR A 58 1.44 19.29 17.71
CA THR A 58 0.29 20.07 18.19
C THR A 58 -0.50 20.68 17.03
N TRP A 59 0.17 21.24 16.03
CA TRP A 59 -0.50 21.81 14.85
C TRP A 59 -1.24 20.76 14.05
N LEU A 60 -0.60 19.61 13.80
CA LEU A 60 -1.22 18.51 13.06
C LEU A 60 -2.42 17.95 13.82
N ALA A 61 -2.35 17.84 15.16
CA ALA A 61 -3.48 17.40 15.97
C ALA A 61 -4.69 18.36 15.88
N ALA A 62 -4.44 19.67 15.74
CA ALA A 62 -5.47 20.70 15.63
C ALA A 62 -5.97 20.95 14.19
N GLU A 63 -5.35 20.34 13.18
CA GLU A 63 -5.69 20.55 11.78
C GLU A 63 -7.13 20.07 11.46
N SER A 64 -7.87 20.89 10.72
CA SER A 64 -9.26 20.57 10.32
C SER A 64 -9.41 20.33 8.82
N GLY A 65 -8.40 20.65 8.01
CA GLY A 65 -8.38 20.41 6.57
C GLY A 65 -8.12 18.95 6.15
N PHE A 66 -7.65 18.11 7.07
CA PHE A 66 -7.45 16.67 6.82
C PHE A 66 -8.66 15.84 7.23
N LYS A 67 -8.86 14.71 6.52
CA LYS A 67 -9.71 13.65 7.05
C LYS A 67 -9.12 13.14 8.37
N GLU A 68 -9.98 12.72 9.28
CA GLU A 68 -9.61 12.24 10.63
C GLU A 68 -8.45 11.23 10.61
N ASP A 69 -8.56 10.21 9.76
CA ASP A 69 -7.58 9.14 9.61
C ASP A 69 -6.22 9.67 9.11
N GLN A 70 -6.25 10.56 8.13
CA GLN A 70 -5.05 11.22 7.60
C GLN A 70 -4.37 12.08 8.67
N ARG A 71 -5.16 12.83 9.45
CA ARG A 71 -4.65 13.67 10.54
C ARG A 71 -3.97 12.82 11.60
N VAL A 72 -4.67 11.79 12.11
CA VAL A 72 -4.12 10.90 13.15
C VAL A 72 -2.81 10.28 12.69
N LYS A 73 -2.69 9.87 11.43
CA LYS A 73 -1.43 9.34 10.89
C LYS A 73 -0.32 10.36 10.80
N ALA A 74 -0.61 11.53 10.26
CA ALA A 74 0.38 12.60 10.14
C ALA A 74 0.91 12.98 11.52
N THR A 75 0.02 13.16 12.50
CA THR A 75 0.37 13.43 13.90
C THR A 75 1.21 12.30 14.50
N TYR A 76 0.84 11.04 14.28
CA TYR A 76 1.59 9.90 14.80
C TYR A 76 3.00 9.80 14.21
N ILE A 77 3.16 9.97 12.89
CA ILE A 77 4.47 9.92 12.23
C ILE A 77 5.33 11.11 12.66
N ALA A 78 4.75 12.31 12.79
CA ALA A 78 5.46 13.45 13.35
C ALA A 78 5.97 13.16 14.77
N LYS A 79 5.14 12.52 15.59
CA LYS A 79 5.50 12.10 16.95
C LYS A 79 6.66 11.09 16.97
N LEU A 80 6.65 10.08 16.08
CA LEU A 80 7.78 9.15 15.91
C LEU A 80 9.08 9.88 15.60
N ILE A 81 9.05 10.83 14.66
CA ILE A 81 10.22 11.62 14.28
C ILE A 81 10.73 12.45 15.45
N CYS A 82 9.87 13.18 16.14
CA CYS A 82 10.25 14.00 17.29
C CYS A 82 10.80 13.15 18.45
N ASP A 83 10.21 11.98 18.70
CA ASP A 83 10.65 11.08 19.77
C ASP A 83 12.03 10.46 19.48
N TYR A 84 12.31 10.14 18.21
CA TYR A 84 13.64 9.67 17.79
C TYR A 84 14.72 10.71 18.10
N HIS A 85 14.51 11.96 17.68
CA HIS A 85 15.48 13.04 17.90
C HIS A 85 15.64 13.40 19.38
N ALA A 86 14.61 13.19 20.19
CA ALA A 86 14.67 13.36 21.64
C ALA A 86 15.22 12.14 22.41
N GLY A 87 15.58 11.05 21.71
CA GLY A 87 16.13 9.84 22.33
C GLY A 87 15.14 9.11 23.25
N ARG A 88 13.83 9.21 22.98
CA ARG A 88 12.76 8.62 23.81
C ARG A 88 11.95 7.59 23.02
N LYS A 89 11.37 6.62 23.74
CA LYS A 89 10.46 5.64 23.14
C LYS A 89 9.15 6.30 22.75
N SER A 90 8.57 5.85 21.63
CA SER A 90 7.23 6.25 21.20
C SER A 90 6.16 5.34 21.78
N ALA A 91 4.99 5.91 22.03
CA ALA A 91 3.79 5.13 22.32
C ALA A 91 3.29 4.42 21.05
N HIS A 92 2.51 3.35 21.21
CA HIS A 92 1.82 2.72 20.09
C HIS A 92 0.79 3.66 19.46
N CYS A 93 0.56 3.49 18.16
CA CYS A 93 -0.44 4.27 17.44
C CYS A 93 -1.83 4.16 18.09
N PRO A 94 -2.54 5.29 18.29
CA PRO A 94 -3.89 5.25 18.86
C PRO A 94 -4.85 4.42 18.01
N ILE A 95 -5.96 4.00 18.62
CA ILE A 95 -7.00 3.25 17.93
C ILE A 95 -7.68 4.14 16.88
N PHE A 96 -7.48 3.81 15.60
CA PHE A 96 -8.23 4.43 14.52
C PHE A 96 -9.70 4.03 14.55
N THR A 97 -10.52 5.04 14.30
CA THR A 97 -11.88 4.88 13.79
C THR A 97 -11.87 5.24 12.33
N ILE A 98 -12.41 4.37 11.48
CA ILE A 98 -12.59 4.66 10.05
C ILE A 98 -14.07 4.84 9.74
N THR A 99 -14.37 5.71 8.77
CA THR A 99 -15.74 5.90 8.29
C THR A 99 -15.99 4.97 7.11
N CYS A 100 -16.96 4.09 7.25
CA CYS A 100 -17.47 3.27 6.15
C CYS A 100 -18.30 4.15 5.20
N ASP A 101 -18.36 3.79 3.90
CA ASP A 101 -19.12 4.56 2.89
C ASP A 101 -20.61 4.73 3.21
N CYS A 102 -21.17 3.89 4.09
CA CYS A 102 -22.53 4.05 4.58
C CYS A 102 -22.65 5.07 5.74
N GLY A 103 -21.61 5.88 5.99
CA GLY A 103 -21.55 6.91 7.04
C GLY A 103 -21.22 6.40 8.44
N ARG A 104 -21.20 5.08 8.68
CA ARG A 104 -20.95 4.53 10.02
C ARG A 104 -19.47 4.53 10.35
N GLN A 105 -19.16 4.90 11.58
CA GLN A 105 -17.83 4.74 12.15
C GLN A 105 -17.59 3.30 12.60
N VAL A 106 -16.38 2.80 12.32
CA VAL A 106 -15.93 1.46 12.65
C VAL A 106 -14.59 1.56 13.33
N SER A 107 -14.49 1.01 14.54
CA SER A 107 -13.24 0.83 15.27
C SER A 107 -12.85 -0.64 15.29
N ARG A 108 -11.60 -0.92 15.70
CA ARG A 108 -11.11 -2.28 15.89
C ARG A 108 -11.90 -2.93 17.02
N LYS A 109 -12.62 -4.02 16.76
CA LYS A 109 -13.11 -4.90 17.83
C LYS A 109 -11.96 -5.81 18.26
N GLY A 110 -11.72 -5.91 19.57
CA GLY A 110 -10.59 -6.66 20.13
C GLY A 110 -10.51 -8.07 19.55
N GLN A 111 -9.29 -8.47 19.16
CA GLN A 111 -8.90 -9.78 18.63
C GLN A 111 -10.04 -10.65 18.08
N ASP A 112 -10.62 -10.26 16.94
CA ASP A 112 -11.43 -11.19 16.15
C ASP A 112 -10.56 -12.41 15.81
N ALA A 113 -11.05 -13.62 16.08
CA ALA A 113 -10.43 -14.92 15.74
C ALA A 113 -10.25 -15.17 14.23
N HIS A 114 -10.35 -14.13 13.41
CA HIS A 114 -10.16 -14.17 11.98
C HIS A 114 -8.66 -14.16 11.67
N ARG A 115 -8.23 -14.98 10.71
CA ARG A 115 -6.81 -15.11 10.27
C ARG A 115 -6.14 -13.76 9.98
N TYR A 116 -6.92 -12.77 9.56
CA TYR A 116 -6.48 -11.39 9.31
C TYR A 116 -7.29 -10.37 10.11
N PRO A 117 -6.65 -9.39 10.76
CA PRO A 117 -7.35 -8.30 11.45
C PRO A 117 -8.11 -7.42 10.45
N MET A 118 -9.37 -7.11 10.75
CA MET A 118 -10.21 -6.31 9.86
C MET A 118 -11.12 -5.33 10.61
N TYR A 119 -11.34 -4.16 10.01
CA TYR A 119 -12.50 -3.31 10.26
C TYR A 119 -13.72 -3.93 9.59
N ARG A 120 -14.83 -4.07 10.34
CA ARG A 120 -16.09 -4.62 9.83
C ARG A 120 -17.26 -3.69 10.14
N CYS A 121 -17.91 -3.20 9.11
CA CYS A 121 -19.17 -2.49 9.25
C CYS A 121 -20.34 -3.49 9.22
N ILE A 122 -21.40 -3.20 9.98
CA ILE A 122 -22.63 -4.01 9.98
C ILE A 122 -23.37 -3.98 8.64
N CYS A 123 -23.02 -3.07 7.71
CA CYS A 123 -23.52 -3.10 6.33
C CYS A 123 -22.84 -4.18 5.45
N GLY A 124 -21.90 -4.95 6.02
CA GLY A 124 -21.18 -6.02 5.31
C GLY A 124 -19.87 -5.57 4.63
N ARG A 125 -19.56 -4.27 4.62
CA ARG A 125 -18.28 -3.75 4.16
C ARG A 125 -17.17 -4.00 5.18
N SER A 126 -15.96 -4.27 4.69
CA SER A 126 -14.79 -4.49 5.54
C SER A 126 -13.48 -4.09 4.88
N CYS A 127 -12.47 -3.79 5.70
CA CYS A 127 -11.11 -3.47 5.29
C CYS A 127 -10.13 -4.14 6.25
N GLY A 128 -9.06 -4.75 5.74
CA GLY A 128 -7.98 -5.26 6.59
C GLY A 128 -7.16 -4.11 7.19
N TYR A 129 -6.38 -4.37 8.25
CA TYR A 129 -5.48 -3.38 8.81
C TYR A 129 -4.12 -3.94 9.21
N HIS A 130 -3.10 -3.08 9.23
CA HIS A 130 -1.77 -3.37 9.75
C HIS A 130 -1.84 -3.60 11.27
N LYS A 131 -1.30 -4.73 11.75
CA LYS A 131 -1.42 -5.13 13.17
C LYS A 131 -0.82 -4.12 14.13
N GLY A 132 0.30 -3.51 13.74
CA GLY A 132 1.08 -2.61 14.58
C GLY A 132 0.41 -1.30 14.93
N ASP A 133 -0.23 -0.69 13.94
CA ASP A 133 -0.80 0.65 14.06
C ASP A 133 -2.32 0.68 13.88
N GLY A 134 -2.92 -0.38 13.32
CA GLY A 134 -4.33 -0.38 12.94
C GLY A 134 -4.61 0.40 11.66
N TRP A 135 -3.58 0.75 10.89
CA TRP A 135 -3.76 1.49 9.65
C TRP A 135 -4.51 0.64 8.61
N PRO A 136 -5.57 1.14 7.96
CA PRO A 136 -6.30 0.36 6.97
C PRO A 136 -5.41 0.03 5.77
N LEU A 137 -5.48 -1.23 5.31
CA LEU A 137 -4.74 -1.72 4.14
C LEU A 137 -5.29 -1.16 2.82
N GLY A 138 -6.43 -0.46 2.86
CA GLY A 138 -7.06 0.20 1.73
C GLY A 138 -8.48 0.66 2.06
N LEU A 139 -9.36 0.65 1.08
CA LEU A 139 -10.74 1.09 1.24
C LEU A 139 -11.65 -0.04 1.69
N MET A 140 -12.67 0.33 2.47
CA MET A 140 -13.77 -0.56 2.85
C MET A 140 -14.44 -1.11 1.59
N ALA A 141 -14.60 -2.43 1.51
CA ALA A 141 -15.22 -3.10 0.38
C ALA A 141 -16.32 -4.05 0.82
N ASP A 142 -17.39 -4.12 0.04
CA ASP A 142 -18.46 -5.09 0.22
C ASP A 142 -18.01 -6.51 -0.16
N ARG A 143 -18.95 -7.46 -0.15
CA ARG A 143 -18.64 -8.86 -0.48
C ARG A 143 -18.19 -9.04 -1.92
N GLU A 144 -18.81 -8.33 -2.86
CA GLU A 144 -18.55 -8.50 -4.29
C GLU A 144 -17.21 -7.89 -4.68
N ALA A 145 -16.95 -6.66 -4.25
CA ALA A 145 -15.65 -6.01 -4.45
C ALA A 145 -14.51 -6.82 -3.82
N ARG A 146 -14.69 -7.40 -2.63
CA ARG A 146 -13.69 -8.29 -2.02
C ARG A 146 -13.43 -9.57 -2.82
N ARG A 147 -14.47 -10.17 -3.40
CA ARG A 147 -14.31 -11.33 -4.31
C ARG A 147 -13.44 -10.93 -5.51
N TRP A 148 -13.74 -9.79 -6.12
CA TRP A 148 -12.96 -9.27 -7.24
C TRP A 148 -11.52 -8.95 -6.87
N ARG A 149 -11.25 -8.36 -5.70
CA ARG A 149 -9.87 -8.17 -5.21
C ARG A 149 -9.10 -9.49 -5.16
N GLY A 150 -9.74 -10.57 -4.73
CA GLY A 150 -9.14 -11.92 -4.75
C GLY A 150 -8.80 -12.40 -6.17
N ILE A 151 -9.70 -12.20 -7.13
CA ILE A 151 -9.48 -12.53 -8.54
C ILE A 151 -8.32 -11.71 -9.12
N LEU A 152 -8.27 -10.41 -8.81
CA LEU A 152 -7.19 -9.53 -9.26
C LEU A 152 -5.84 -9.98 -8.69
N HIS A 153 -5.78 -10.36 -7.41
CA HIS A 153 -4.57 -10.91 -6.81
C HIS A 153 -4.11 -12.19 -7.51
N GLN A 154 -5.02 -13.12 -7.83
CA GLN A 154 -4.67 -14.35 -8.54
C GLN A 154 -4.08 -14.08 -9.93
N ALA A 155 -4.72 -13.19 -10.70
CA ALA A 155 -4.22 -12.80 -12.02
C ALA A 155 -2.86 -12.08 -11.94
N TYR A 156 -2.67 -11.24 -10.92
CA TYR A 156 -1.40 -10.58 -10.66
C TYR A 156 -0.28 -11.55 -10.27
N ASP A 157 -0.57 -12.53 -9.42
CA ASP A 157 0.40 -13.56 -9.04
C ASP A 157 0.85 -14.34 -10.29
N GLN A 158 -0.09 -14.71 -11.17
CA GLN A 158 0.21 -15.31 -12.47
C GLN A 158 1.08 -14.40 -13.34
N LEU A 159 0.79 -13.09 -13.43
CA LEU A 159 1.63 -12.15 -14.16
C LEU A 159 3.05 -12.07 -13.58
N CYS A 160 3.21 -12.07 -12.26
CA CYS A 160 4.52 -12.05 -11.62
C CYS A 160 5.33 -13.31 -11.96
N GLU A 161 4.69 -14.48 -11.99
CA GLU A 161 5.31 -15.74 -12.42
C GLU A 161 5.75 -15.67 -13.89
N GLN A 162 4.87 -15.22 -14.79
CA GLN A 162 5.16 -15.08 -16.22
C GLN A 162 6.29 -14.07 -16.48
N TRP A 163 6.30 -12.96 -15.75
CA TRP A 163 7.34 -11.96 -15.82
C TRP A 163 8.64 -12.37 -15.11
N ARG A 164 8.62 -13.44 -14.29
CA ARG A 164 9.74 -13.91 -13.46
C ARG A 164 10.29 -12.81 -12.55
N ILE A 165 9.38 -12.07 -11.90
CA ILE A 165 9.73 -10.98 -10.98
C ILE A 165 9.12 -11.18 -9.60
N ASP A 166 9.77 -10.58 -8.61
CA ASP A 166 9.22 -10.49 -7.26
C ASP A 166 8.01 -9.54 -7.19
N ASN A 167 7.27 -9.61 -6.09
CA ASN A 167 6.07 -8.81 -5.87
C ASN A 167 6.37 -7.28 -5.87
N LYS A 168 7.55 -6.86 -5.43
CA LYS A 168 7.91 -5.43 -5.41
C LYS A 168 8.04 -4.88 -6.83
N ARG A 169 8.74 -5.62 -7.71
CA ARG A 169 8.87 -5.30 -9.13
C ARG A 169 7.56 -5.53 -9.90
N GLY A 170 6.76 -6.49 -9.45
CA GLY A 170 5.42 -6.79 -9.96
C GLY A 170 4.52 -5.57 -9.97
N TYR A 171 4.35 -4.89 -8.83
CA TYR A 171 3.49 -3.71 -8.76
C TYR A 171 3.99 -2.54 -9.61
N VAL A 172 5.31 -2.38 -9.78
CA VAL A 172 5.87 -1.36 -10.69
C VAL A 172 5.47 -1.65 -12.13
N LYS A 173 5.58 -2.91 -12.56
CA LYS A 173 5.21 -3.33 -13.91
C LYS A 173 3.70 -3.29 -14.13
N LEU A 174 2.91 -3.69 -13.13
CA LEU A 174 1.46 -3.59 -13.16
C LEU A 174 1.00 -2.12 -13.25
N ALA A 175 1.62 -1.21 -12.51
CA ALA A 175 1.29 0.22 -12.57
C ALA A 175 1.53 0.78 -13.97
N ALA A 176 2.65 0.40 -14.61
CA ALA A 176 2.95 0.75 -15.99
C ALA A 176 1.93 0.16 -16.97
N LEU A 177 1.56 -1.12 -16.81
CA LEU A 177 0.55 -1.81 -17.63
C LEU A 177 -0.83 -1.12 -17.54
N LEU A 178 -1.23 -0.72 -16.34
CA LEU A 178 -2.50 -0.05 -16.09
C LEU A 178 -2.48 1.45 -16.43
N GLY A 179 -1.33 2.03 -16.76
CA GLY A 179 -1.17 3.46 -17.01
C GLY A 179 -1.48 4.34 -15.79
N VAL A 180 -1.30 3.83 -14.56
CA VAL A 180 -1.59 4.55 -13.31
C VAL A 180 -0.33 4.75 -12.45
N PRO A 181 -0.30 5.77 -11.59
CA PRO A 181 0.77 5.89 -10.59
C PRO A 181 0.81 4.65 -9.67
N LEU A 182 2.01 4.25 -9.25
CA LEU A 182 2.23 3.07 -8.40
C LEU A 182 1.33 3.04 -7.15
N HIS A 183 1.15 4.19 -6.49
CA HIS A 183 0.31 4.31 -5.30
C HIS A 183 -1.20 4.09 -5.55
N GLN A 184 -1.65 4.11 -6.81
CA GLN A 184 -3.03 3.83 -7.23
C GLN A 184 -3.21 2.41 -7.75
N CYS A 185 -2.12 1.63 -7.84
CA CYS A 185 -2.11 0.31 -8.45
C CYS A 185 -2.53 -0.82 -7.48
N HIS A 186 -2.70 -0.53 -6.19
CA HIS A 186 -3.06 -1.55 -5.20
C HIS A 186 -4.55 -1.93 -5.29
N PHE A 187 -4.82 -3.24 -5.37
CA PHE A 187 -6.20 -3.75 -5.44
C PHE A 187 -7.04 -3.44 -4.20
N SER A 188 -6.42 -3.12 -3.07
CA SER A 188 -7.11 -2.65 -1.87
C SER A 188 -7.84 -1.31 -2.06
N LEU A 189 -7.59 -0.60 -3.15
CA LEU A 189 -8.30 0.62 -3.56
C LEU A 189 -9.53 0.34 -4.44
N VAL A 190 -9.66 -0.88 -4.97
CA VAL A 190 -10.75 -1.23 -5.89
C VAL A 190 -12.02 -1.51 -5.08
N VAL A 191 -12.98 -0.60 -5.15
CA VAL A 191 -14.31 -0.74 -4.51
C VAL A 191 -15.43 -0.95 -5.53
N GLU A 192 -15.22 -0.55 -6.78
CA GLU A 192 -16.18 -0.69 -7.86
C GLU A 192 -15.92 -1.94 -8.72
N VAL A 193 -16.97 -2.73 -8.94
CA VAL A 193 -16.89 -3.99 -9.71
C VAL A 193 -16.49 -3.77 -11.16
N ASN A 194 -16.98 -2.71 -11.81
CA ASN A 194 -16.65 -2.42 -13.20
C ASN A 194 -15.16 -2.09 -13.37
N ARG A 195 -14.58 -1.34 -12.44
CA ARG A 195 -13.14 -1.07 -12.43
C ARG A 195 -12.34 -2.36 -12.22
N ALA A 196 -12.82 -3.26 -11.37
CA ALA A 196 -12.18 -4.56 -11.20
C ALA A 196 -12.19 -5.40 -12.48
N LYS A 197 -13.32 -5.46 -13.19
CA LYS A 197 -13.43 -6.17 -14.47
C LYS A 197 -12.48 -5.61 -15.53
N GLU A 198 -12.40 -4.29 -15.62
CA GLU A 198 -11.48 -3.60 -16.54
C GLU A 198 -10.02 -3.99 -16.26
N ILE A 199 -9.57 -3.85 -15.00
CA ILE A 199 -8.21 -4.22 -14.59
C ILE A 199 -7.94 -5.70 -14.87
N ARG A 200 -8.91 -6.59 -14.58
CA ARG A 200 -8.80 -8.02 -14.87
C ARG A 200 -8.61 -8.29 -16.36
N ASN A 201 -9.35 -7.59 -17.22
CA ASN A 201 -9.26 -7.80 -18.66
C ASN A 201 -7.89 -7.36 -19.19
N ILE A 202 -7.37 -6.20 -18.76
CA ILE A 202 -6.02 -5.74 -19.12
C ILE A 202 -4.96 -6.77 -18.69
N MET A 203 -5.06 -7.29 -17.46
CA MET A 203 -4.13 -8.32 -16.98
C MET A 203 -4.23 -9.61 -17.79
N GLN A 204 -5.44 -10.02 -18.17
CA GLN A 204 -5.66 -11.21 -18.99
C GLN A 204 -5.06 -11.05 -20.38
N GLU A 205 -5.26 -9.91 -21.03
CA GLU A 205 -4.68 -9.60 -22.34
C GLU A 205 -3.15 -9.68 -22.31
N GLU A 206 -2.52 -9.18 -21.24
CA GLU A 206 -1.07 -9.28 -21.05
C GLU A 206 -0.61 -10.72 -20.81
N ILE A 207 -1.36 -11.51 -20.03
CA ILE A 207 -1.09 -12.94 -19.83
C ILE A 207 -1.11 -13.67 -21.19
N ASP A 208 -2.17 -13.45 -21.96
CA ASP A 208 -2.37 -14.12 -23.26
C ASP A 208 -1.27 -13.69 -24.26
N ARG A 209 -0.88 -12.41 -24.24
CA ARG A 209 0.24 -11.89 -25.05
C ARG A 209 1.55 -12.60 -24.74
N ILE A 210 1.93 -12.71 -23.46
CA ILE A 210 3.18 -13.38 -23.05
C ILE A 210 3.16 -14.86 -23.43
N GLN A 211 2.02 -15.53 -23.26
CA GLN A 211 1.88 -16.95 -23.60
C GLN A 211 1.99 -17.21 -25.10
N SER A 212 1.40 -16.35 -25.94
CA SER A 212 1.51 -16.46 -27.40
C SER A 212 2.94 -16.18 -27.91
N GLU A 213 3.63 -15.20 -27.34
CA GLU A 213 5.05 -14.91 -27.64
C GLU A 213 5.97 -16.08 -27.24
N GLY A 214 5.66 -16.76 -26.13
CA GLY A 214 6.41 -17.94 -25.66
C GLY A 214 6.25 -19.18 -26.55
N GLN A 215 5.15 -19.29 -27.30
CA GLN A 215 4.88 -20.43 -28.20
C GLN A 215 5.50 -20.25 -29.60
N GLY A 216 5.89 -19.03 -29.99
CA GLY A 216 6.46 -18.73 -31.32
C GLY A 216 7.92 -19.15 -31.54
N VAL A 217 8.63 -19.61 -30.51
CA VAL A 217 10.08 -19.93 -30.59
C VAL A 217 10.34 -21.44 -30.84
N GLY A 218 9.29 -22.27 -30.91
CA GLY A 218 9.41 -23.73 -31.05
C GLY A 218 9.17 -24.33 -32.44
N GLY A 219 8.94 -23.51 -33.48
CA GLY A 219 8.34 -23.97 -34.74
C GLY A 219 9.06 -23.55 -36.02
N VAL A 220 10.36 -23.82 -36.15
CA VAL A 220 11.00 -23.86 -37.48
C VAL A 220 11.80 -25.16 -37.60
N SER A 221 11.10 -26.23 -37.99
CA SER A 221 11.74 -27.43 -38.54
C SER A 221 12.39 -27.06 -39.87
N GLN A 222 13.73 -27.06 -39.92
CA GLN A 222 14.45 -27.11 -41.19
C GLN A 222 14.29 -28.50 -41.80
N GLN A 223 13.36 -28.63 -42.75
CA GLN A 223 13.45 -29.66 -43.78
C GLN A 223 14.58 -29.26 -44.74
N LEU A 224 15.75 -29.86 -44.56
CA LEU A 224 16.79 -29.91 -45.58
C LEU A 224 16.33 -30.88 -46.67
N SER A 225 15.80 -30.31 -47.75
CA SER A 225 15.60 -31.03 -49.01
C SER A 225 16.96 -31.38 -49.61
N LEU A 226 17.28 -32.68 -49.63
CA LEU A 226 18.25 -33.27 -50.53
C LEU A 226 17.81 -33.01 -51.98
N VAL A 227 18.73 -32.49 -52.79
CA VAL A 227 18.62 -32.49 -54.26
C VAL A 227 19.90 -33.15 -54.79
N PRO A 228 19.81 -33.99 -55.85
CA PRO A 228 20.79 -35.04 -56.16
C PRO A 228 22.12 -34.54 -56.73
#